data_AF-A0A1N7G988-F1
#
_entry.id   AF-A0A1N7G988-F1
#
_cell.length_a   1.000
_cell.length_b   1.000
_cell.length_c   1.000
_cell.angle_alpha   90.00
_cell.angle_beta   90.00
_cell.angle_gamma   90.00
#
_symmetry.space_group_name_H-M   'P 1'
#
loop_
_entity.id
_entity.type
_entity.pdbx_description
1 polymer ?
#
loop_
_entity_poly.entity_id
_entity_poly.type
_entity_poly.pdbx_seq_one_letter_code
_entity_poly.pdbx_strand_id
1 'polypeptide(L)'
;MQKLVNVFVAILFLFFLYVKIDYWFINPVNKDKLPNRLPDLKLLMKQEMYDITQGMEDKIIEEEKYSPSTNYIAYFKRFLNTDKNYQQLVTNLQTLNPSIYARYYKSYSEIEQEYCKEIIYVQISLEKIDNQETIDIWVRFEERGVCMRL
;
A
#
# COMPACT_ATOMS: atom_id res chain seq x y z
N MET A 1 20.81 46.81 4.30
CA MET A 1 20.73 45.46 3.71
C MET A 1 20.87 44.34 4.74
N GLN A 2 21.87 44.32 5.63
CA GLN A 2 22.08 43.25 6.64
C GLN A 2 20.85 42.87 7.48
N LYS A 3 20.09 43.87 7.97
CA LYS A 3 18.93 43.63 8.86
C LYS A 3 17.77 42.92 8.15
N LEU A 4 17.56 43.18 6.86
CA LEU A 4 16.53 42.53 6.04
C LEU A 4 16.87 41.07 5.76
N VAL A 5 18.15 40.76 5.52
CA VAL A 5 18.64 39.40 5.32
C VAL A 5 18.43 38.54 6.58
N ASN A 6 18.72 39.09 7.76
CA ASN A 6 18.55 38.36 9.02
C ASN A 6 17.08 38.04 9.34
N VAL A 7 16.16 38.95 9.02
CA VAL A 7 14.70 38.71 9.17
C VAL A 7 14.23 37.63 8.21
N PHE A 8 14.70 37.65 6.96
CA PHE A 8 14.33 36.66 5.95
C PHE A 8 14.84 35.25 6.32
N VAL A 9 16.08 35.14 6.82
CA VAL A 9 16.65 33.88 7.30
C VAL A 9 15.89 33.34 8.52
N ALA A 10 15.49 34.20 9.46
CA ALA A 10 14.69 33.77 10.62
C ALA A 10 13.31 33.24 10.23
N ILE A 11 12.63 33.89 9.28
CA ILE A 11 11.33 33.43 8.76
C ILE A 11 11.48 32.10 8.02
N LEU A 12 12.50 31.96 7.16
CA LEU A 12 12.82 30.70 6.48
C LEU A 12 13.10 29.57 7.46
N PHE A 13 13.87 29.84 8.53
CA PHE A 13 14.20 28.85 9.55
C PHE A 13 12.97 28.42 10.35
N LEU A 14 12.11 29.37 10.72
CA LEU A 14 10.83 29.08 11.40
C LEU A 14 9.87 28.29 10.50
N PHE A 15 9.80 28.61 9.22
CA PHE A 15 9.02 27.84 8.24
C PHE A 15 9.59 26.42 8.08
N PHE A 16 10.92 26.28 7.99
CA PHE A 16 11.58 24.98 7.90
C PHE A 16 11.33 24.12 9.15
N LEU A 17 11.41 24.72 10.34
CA LEU A 17 11.10 24.07 11.61
C LEU A 17 9.62 23.71 11.67
N TYR A 18 8.72 24.60 11.29
CA TYR A 18 7.28 24.33 11.25
C TYR A 18 7.00 23.12 10.34
N VAL A 19 7.46 23.14 9.08
CA VAL A 19 7.28 22.02 8.14
C VAL A 19 7.88 20.71 8.68
N LYS A 20 9.05 20.76 9.33
CA LYS A 20 9.69 19.57 9.93
C LYS A 20 8.95 19.06 11.16
N ILE A 21 8.44 19.94 12.02
CA ILE A 21 7.73 19.59 13.25
C ILE A 21 6.33 19.07 12.91
N ASP A 22 5.60 19.73 12.02
CA ASP A 22 4.27 19.29 11.55
C ASP A 22 4.36 17.86 10.96
N TYR A 23 5.41 17.58 10.17
CA TYR A 23 5.68 16.26 9.60
C TYR A 23 6.05 15.19 10.65
N TRP A 24 6.68 15.55 11.77
CA TRP A 24 7.16 14.60 12.79
C TRP A 24 6.26 14.45 14.01
N PHE A 25 5.43 15.44 14.34
CA PHE A 25 4.70 15.52 15.61
C PHE A 25 3.18 15.56 15.48
N ILE A 26 2.61 16.14 14.41
CA ILE A 26 1.15 16.38 14.34
C ILE A 26 0.36 15.18 13.80
N ASN A 27 1.03 14.17 13.21
CA ASN A 27 0.43 12.86 12.86
C ASN A 27 1.21 11.67 13.47
N PRO A 28 1.12 11.42 14.80
CA PRO A 28 1.89 10.37 15.45
C PRO A 28 1.31 8.95 15.30
N VAL A 29 0.32 8.73 14.43
CA VAL A 29 -0.66 7.64 14.59
C VAL A 29 -0.10 6.21 14.39
N ASN A 30 1.08 6.03 13.76
CA ASN A 30 1.63 4.69 13.48
C ASN A 30 3.07 4.47 13.97
N LYS A 31 3.64 5.37 14.79
CA LYS A 31 5.03 5.20 15.28
C LYS A 31 5.18 3.94 16.15
N ASP A 32 4.10 3.56 16.84
CA ASP A 32 4.02 2.36 17.69
C ASP A 32 3.63 1.08 16.93
N LYS A 33 3.33 1.18 15.62
CA LYS A 33 2.89 0.06 14.77
C LYS A 33 3.89 -0.34 13.69
N LEU A 34 5.07 0.31 13.66
CA LEU A 34 6.17 -0.19 12.86
C LEU A 34 6.65 -1.49 13.51
N PRO A 35 6.67 -2.63 12.78
CA PRO A 35 7.25 -3.84 13.31
C PRO A 35 8.70 -3.53 13.71
N ASN A 36 9.09 -3.99 14.89
CA ASN A 36 10.41 -3.71 15.46
C ASN A 36 11.56 -4.16 14.54
N ARG A 37 11.27 -5.03 13.54
CA ARG A 37 12.24 -5.56 12.58
C ARG A 37 11.64 -5.71 11.18
N LEU A 38 12.41 -5.32 10.16
CA LEU A 38 12.07 -5.45 8.73
C LEU A 38 11.76 -6.90 8.26
N PRO A 39 12.41 -7.96 8.77
CA PRO A 39 12.04 -9.35 8.43
C PRO A 39 10.61 -9.71 8.82
N ASP A 40 10.09 -9.16 9.92
CA ASP A 40 8.73 -9.43 10.38
C ASP A 40 7.70 -8.82 9.42
N LEU A 41 7.99 -7.63 8.89
CA LEU A 41 7.18 -6.99 7.85
C LEU A 41 7.16 -7.81 6.56
N LYS A 42 8.31 -8.35 6.14
CA LYS A 42 8.37 -9.23 4.95
C LYS A 42 7.49 -10.46 5.14
N LEU A 43 7.55 -11.10 6.31
CA LEU A 43 6.74 -12.26 6.63
C LEU A 43 5.24 -11.91 6.61
N LEU A 44 4.85 -10.83 7.26
CA LEU A 44 3.46 -10.36 7.29
C LEU A 44 2.91 -10.08 5.89
N MET A 45 3.69 -9.42 5.04
CA MET A 45 3.27 -9.12 3.67
C MET A 45 3.20 -10.36 2.78
N LYS A 46 4.12 -11.34 2.94
CA LYS A 46 4.01 -12.62 2.24
C LYS A 46 2.77 -13.39 2.69
N GLN A 47 2.46 -13.36 3.98
CA GLN A 47 1.26 -13.98 4.52
C GLN A 47 0.01 -13.32 3.95
N GLU A 48 -0.04 -11.99 3.95
CA GLU A 48 -1.17 -11.24 3.38
C GLU A 48 -1.38 -11.59 1.90
N MET A 49 -0.30 -11.59 1.10
CA MET A 49 -0.36 -12.01 -0.30
C MET A 49 -0.84 -13.46 -0.45
N TYR A 50 -0.38 -14.37 0.41
CA TYR A 50 -0.82 -15.76 0.39
C TYR A 50 -2.31 -15.88 0.71
N ASP A 51 -2.77 -15.24 1.78
CA ASP A 51 -4.17 -15.33 2.23
C ASP A 51 -5.13 -14.77 1.17
N ILE A 52 -4.76 -13.68 0.48
CA ILE A 52 -5.57 -13.11 -0.61
C ILE A 52 -5.63 -14.08 -1.81
N THR A 53 -4.53 -14.77 -2.09
CA THR A 53 -4.38 -15.54 -3.35
C THR A 53 -4.58 -17.04 -3.19
N GLN A 54 -4.90 -17.52 -1.99
CA GLN A 54 -5.04 -18.94 -1.71
C GLN A 54 -6.14 -19.56 -2.57
N GLY A 55 -5.79 -20.66 -3.27
CA GLY A 55 -6.74 -21.39 -4.12
C GLY A 55 -7.00 -20.78 -5.50
N MET A 56 -6.42 -19.62 -5.81
CA MET A 56 -6.44 -19.07 -7.17
C MET A 56 -5.50 -19.89 -8.08
N GLU A 57 -5.93 -20.13 -9.30
CA GLU A 57 -5.22 -20.90 -10.33
C GLU A 57 -4.72 -19.99 -11.46
N ASP A 58 -3.95 -20.54 -12.41
CA ASP A 58 -3.50 -19.81 -13.61
C ASP A 58 -2.74 -18.51 -13.31
N LYS A 59 -1.79 -18.60 -12.38
CA LYS A 59 -0.86 -17.51 -12.05
C LYS A 59 0.04 -17.20 -13.25
N ILE A 60 -0.02 -15.96 -13.72
CA ILE A 60 0.72 -15.46 -14.89
C ILE A 60 2.10 -14.94 -14.44
N ILE A 61 2.11 -14.10 -13.41
CA ILE A 61 3.33 -13.43 -12.91
C ILE A 61 3.36 -13.48 -11.38
N GLU A 62 4.58 -13.59 -10.83
CA GLU A 62 4.90 -13.32 -9.44
C GLU A 62 6.19 -12.53 -9.38
N GLU A 63 6.17 -11.35 -8.74
CA GLU A 63 7.34 -10.51 -8.53
C GLU A 63 7.49 -10.14 -7.06
N GLU A 64 8.73 -10.18 -6.56
CA GLU A 64 9.11 -9.61 -5.27
C GLU A 64 10.10 -8.47 -5.52
N LYS A 65 9.76 -7.25 -5.08
CA LYS A 65 10.63 -6.08 -5.17
C LYS A 65 11.09 -5.69 -3.78
N TYR A 66 12.41 -5.55 -3.62
CA TYR A 66 13.05 -5.14 -2.38
C TYR A 66 14.14 -4.11 -2.62
N SER A 67 14.01 -2.94 -2.01
CA SER A 67 15.05 -1.90 -1.99
C SER A 67 15.38 -1.55 -0.53
N PRO A 68 16.49 -2.06 0.02
CA PRO A 68 16.88 -1.79 1.40
C PRO A 68 17.22 -0.31 1.65
N SER A 69 17.68 0.42 0.64
CA SER A 69 18.00 1.86 0.76
C SER A 69 16.77 2.75 0.95
N THR A 70 15.60 2.27 0.51
CA THR A 70 14.33 3.01 0.61
C THR A 70 13.30 2.27 1.46
N ASN A 71 13.71 1.20 2.15
CA ASN A 71 12.85 0.22 2.83
C ASN A 71 11.67 -0.30 1.99
N TYR A 72 11.73 -0.16 0.67
CA TYR A 72 10.61 -0.50 -0.20
C TYR A 72 10.51 -2.02 -0.30
N ILE A 73 9.36 -2.56 0.07
CA ILE A 73 9.00 -3.95 -0.08
C ILE A 73 7.68 -3.98 -0.84
N ALA A 74 7.62 -4.76 -1.91
CA ALA A 74 6.39 -5.00 -2.64
C ALA A 74 6.35 -6.44 -3.15
N TYR A 75 5.19 -7.07 -3.01
CA TYR A 75 4.85 -8.34 -3.63
C TYR A 75 3.78 -8.07 -4.67
N PHE A 76 3.91 -8.71 -5.81
CA PHE A 76 2.97 -8.63 -6.90
C PHE A 76 2.64 -10.03 -7.40
N LYS A 77 1.36 -10.29 -7.62
CA LYS A 77 0.90 -11.47 -8.33
C LYS A 77 -0.15 -11.09 -9.35
N ARG A 78 -0.12 -11.76 -10.49
CA ARG A 78 -1.10 -11.63 -11.57
C ARG A 78 -1.72 -12.98 -11.89
N PHE A 79 -3.03 -13.00 -12.06
CA PHE A 79 -3.82 -14.18 -12.42
C PHE A 79 -4.71 -13.88 -13.62
N LEU A 80 -5.13 -14.91 -14.35
CA LEU A 80 -6.22 -14.75 -15.33
C LEU A 80 -7.53 -14.46 -14.60
N ASN A 81 -8.33 -13.53 -15.13
CA ASN A 81 -9.67 -13.24 -14.62
C ASN A 81 -10.67 -14.31 -15.13
N THR A 82 -10.69 -15.45 -14.44
CA THR A 82 -11.71 -16.50 -14.65
C THR A 82 -12.78 -16.39 -13.56
N ASP A 83 -13.99 -16.89 -13.83
CA ASP A 83 -15.07 -16.94 -12.82
C ASP A 83 -14.61 -17.60 -11.51
N LYS A 84 -13.78 -18.66 -11.63
CA LYS A 84 -13.22 -19.39 -10.49
C LYS A 84 -12.26 -18.52 -9.68
N ASN A 85 -11.31 -17.86 -10.34
CA ASN A 85 -10.35 -16.99 -9.67
C ASN A 85 -11.01 -15.78 -9.01
N TYR A 86 -11.99 -15.18 -9.68
CA TYR A 86 -12.75 -14.06 -9.14
C TYR A 86 -13.56 -14.48 -7.91
N GLN A 87 -14.29 -15.61 -7.98
CA GLN A 87 -15.04 -16.13 -6.82
C GLN A 87 -14.14 -16.48 -5.64
N GLN A 88 -12.98 -17.10 -5.90
CA GLN A 88 -12.02 -17.42 -4.85
C GLN A 88 -11.46 -16.15 -4.21
N LEU A 89 -11.09 -15.13 -5.00
CA LEU A 89 -10.63 -13.84 -4.51
C LEU A 89 -11.66 -13.18 -3.60
N VAL A 90 -12.92 -13.12 -4.03
CA VAL A 90 -14.03 -12.59 -3.22
C VAL A 90 -14.16 -13.35 -1.90
N THR A 91 -14.08 -14.68 -1.93
CA THR A 91 -14.17 -15.53 -0.74
C THR A 91 -13.01 -15.27 0.25
N ASN A 92 -11.79 -15.15 -0.28
CA ASN A 92 -10.60 -14.88 0.51
C ASN A 92 -10.70 -13.51 1.20
N LEU A 93 -11.12 -12.47 0.46
CA LEU A 93 -11.28 -11.11 1.00
C LEU A 93 -12.36 -11.03 2.08
N GLN A 94 -13.47 -11.74 1.91
CA GLN A 94 -14.51 -11.85 2.94
C GLN A 94 -13.99 -12.50 4.23
N THR A 95 -13.12 -13.50 4.10
CA THR A 95 -12.53 -14.21 5.23
C THR A 95 -11.49 -13.36 5.97
N LEU A 96 -10.65 -12.64 5.22
CA LEU A 96 -9.58 -11.80 5.77
C LEU A 96 -10.11 -10.59 6.52
N ASN A 97 -11.14 -9.94 6.01
CA ASN A 97 -11.79 -8.86 6.72
C ASN A 97 -13.21 -8.60 6.16
N PRO A 98 -14.26 -8.98 6.89
CA PRO A 98 -15.65 -8.77 6.46
C PRO A 98 -16.00 -7.30 6.18
N SER A 99 -15.24 -6.35 6.75
CA SER A 99 -15.43 -4.91 6.58
C SER A 99 -14.64 -4.29 5.41
N ILE A 100 -13.69 -5.02 4.80
CA ILE A 100 -12.91 -4.56 3.63
C ILE A 100 -13.81 -4.39 2.39
N TYR A 101 -15.00 -4.98 2.37
CA TYR A 101 -15.98 -4.90 1.26
C TYR A 101 -16.55 -3.50 0.98
N ALA A 102 -16.19 -2.47 1.74
CA ALA A 102 -16.93 -1.20 1.76
C ALA A 102 -16.38 -0.06 0.87
N ARG A 103 -15.32 -0.25 0.07
CA ARG A 103 -14.80 0.83 -0.81
C ARG A 103 -14.56 0.38 -2.24
N TYR A 104 -15.65 0.21 -2.98
CA TYR A 104 -15.63 0.29 -4.45
C TYR A 104 -15.37 1.74 -4.87
N TYR A 105 -14.11 2.12 -5.12
CA TYR A 105 -13.82 3.38 -5.78
C TYR A 105 -13.91 3.20 -7.29
N LYS A 106 -15.11 3.48 -7.83
CA LYS A 106 -15.32 3.56 -9.27
C LYS A 106 -14.76 4.89 -9.79
N SER A 107 -13.44 5.00 -9.93
CA SER A 107 -12.82 6.12 -10.66
C SER A 107 -11.86 5.63 -11.72
N TYR A 108 -12.34 5.63 -12.97
CA TYR A 108 -11.61 5.76 -14.24
C TYR A 108 -10.44 4.84 -14.60
N SER A 109 -10.00 3.94 -13.72
CA SER A 109 -9.09 2.85 -14.05
C SER A 109 -9.35 1.69 -13.09
N GLU A 110 -9.97 0.62 -13.58
CA GLU A 110 -9.58 -0.79 -13.34
C GLU A 110 -9.22 -1.28 -11.92
N ILE A 111 -9.55 -0.55 -10.85
CA ILE A 111 -9.25 -0.92 -9.46
C ILE A 111 -10.53 -1.44 -8.81
N GLU A 112 -10.51 -2.69 -8.36
CA GLU A 112 -11.65 -3.31 -7.69
C GLU A 112 -11.64 -3.09 -6.19
N GLN A 113 -10.46 -3.11 -5.56
CA GLN A 113 -10.37 -3.00 -4.12
C GLN A 113 -9.02 -2.50 -3.64
N GLU A 114 -9.06 -1.60 -2.66
CA GLU A 114 -7.87 -1.11 -1.96
C GLU A 114 -8.12 -1.09 -0.47
N TYR A 115 -7.14 -1.54 0.31
CA TYR A 115 -7.22 -1.45 1.76
C TYR A 115 -5.84 -1.35 2.39
N CYS A 116 -5.84 -0.93 3.65
CA CYS A 116 -4.65 -0.92 4.47
C CYS A 116 -4.82 -1.76 5.72
N LYS A 117 -3.79 -2.55 6.02
CA LYS A 117 -3.60 -3.26 7.26
C LYS A 117 -2.34 -2.70 7.92
N GLU A 118 -2.55 -1.73 8.80
CA GLU A 118 -1.49 -0.96 9.47
C GLU A 118 -0.62 -0.14 8.49
N ILE A 119 0.52 -0.68 8.08
CA ILE A 119 1.51 -0.11 7.14
C ILE A 119 1.61 -0.91 5.83
N ILE A 120 0.81 -1.98 5.72
CA ILE A 120 0.70 -2.81 4.52
C ILE A 120 -0.47 -2.28 3.72
N TYR A 121 -0.19 -1.83 2.51
CA TYR A 121 -1.18 -1.42 1.52
C TYR A 121 -1.41 -2.57 0.56
N VAL A 122 -2.68 -2.88 0.35
CA VAL A 122 -3.13 -3.88 -0.60
C VAL A 122 -3.98 -3.20 -1.67
N GLN A 123 -3.64 -3.48 -2.93
CA GLN A 123 -4.37 -3.00 -4.09
C GLN A 123 -4.67 -4.17 -5.01
N ILE A 124 -5.91 -4.24 -5.47
CA ILE A 124 -6.42 -5.27 -6.36
C ILE A 124 -7.08 -4.56 -7.55
N SER A 125 -6.59 -4.87 -8.75
CA SER A 125 -7.10 -4.32 -10.01
C SER A 125 -7.49 -5.42 -11.00
N LEU A 126 -8.48 -5.12 -11.83
CA LEU A 126 -8.81 -5.88 -13.03
C LEU A 126 -8.28 -5.14 -14.24
N GLU A 127 -7.17 -5.63 -14.79
CA GLU A 127 -6.55 -5.03 -15.96
C GLU A 127 -6.87 -5.81 -17.23
N LYS A 128 -6.80 -5.16 -18.40
CA LYS A 128 -6.87 -5.83 -19.70
C LYS A 128 -5.52 -5.76 -20.43
N ILE A 129 -4.88 -6.91 -20.62
CA ILE A 129 -3.54 -7.03 -21.22
C ILE A 129 -3.59 -8.05 -22.35
N ASP A 130 -3.11 -7.67 -23.54
CA ASP A 130 -3.11 -8.54 -24.73
C ASP A 130 -4.46 -9.20 -25.04
N ASN A 131 -5.56 -8.46 -24.85
CA ASN A 131 -6.95 -8.90 -24.97
C ASN A 131 -7.43 -9.93 -23.93
N GLN A 132 -6.66 -10.18 -22.87
CA GLN A 132 -7.07 -11.00 -21.73
C GLN A 132 -7.31 -10.12 -20.51
N GLU A 133 -8.36 -10.42 -19.75
CA GLU A 133 -8.60 -9.77 -18.46
C GLU A 133 -7.80 -10.49 -17.37
N THR A 134 -7.14 -9.72 -16.50
CA THR A 134 -6.25 -10.22 -15.46
C THR A 134 -6.57 -9.59 -14.12
N ILE A 135 -6.38 -10.36 -13.06
CA ILE A 135 -6.46 -9.90 -11.67
C ILE A 135 -5.03 -9.60 -11.21
N ASP A 136 -4.79 -8.34 -10.90
CA ASP A 136 -3.52 -7.81 -10.42
C ASP A 136 -3.59 -7.53 -8.92
N ILE A 137 -2.70 -8.15 -8.16
CA ILE A 137 -2.70 -8.04 -6.70
C ILE A 137 -1.34 -7.53 -6.26
N TRP A 138 -1.37 -6.38 -5.61
CA TRP A 138 -0.20 -5.72 -5.04
C TRP A 138 -0.31 -5.69 -3.52
N VAL A 139 0.73 -6.15 -2.85
CA VAL A 139 0.91 -6.00 -1.40
C VAL A 139 2.20 -5.24 -1.18
N ARG A 140 2.10 -3.99 -0.76
CA ARG A 140 3.24 -3.06 -0.67
C ARG A 140 3.36 -2.48 0.72
N PHE A 141 4.60 -2.24 1.13
CA PHE A 141 4.86 -1.45 2.31
C PHE A 141 4.78 0.03 1.92
N GLU A 142 3.93 0.77 2.61
CA GLU A 142 3.80 2.21 2.43
C GLU A 142 4.30 2.92 3.69
N GLU A 143 5.40 3.67 3.56
CA GLU A 143 5.87 4.54 4.65
C GLU A 143 4.90 5.71 4.84
N ARG A 144 4.18 5.71 5.97
CA ARG A 144 3.46 6.85 6.59
C ARG A 144 2.39 7.55 5.72
N GLY A 145 1.15 7.54 6.19
CA GLY A 145 0.09 8.48 5.77
C GLY A 145 -0.62 8.19 4.45
N VAL A 146 -0.10 7.31 3.59
CA VAL A 146 -0.81 6.84 2.38
C VAL A 146 -2.03 6.02 2.77
N CYS A 147 -1.86 5.08 3.70
CA CYS A 147 -2.96 4.30 4.29
C CYS A 147 -4.02 5.10 5.05
N MET A 148 -3.78 6.40 5.31
CA MET A 148 -4.74 7.28 6.00
C MET A 148 -5.56 8.15 5.05
N ARG A 149 -5.21 8.20 3.76
CA ARG A 149 -5.92 9.02 2.76
C ARG A 149 -7.05 8.27 2.06
N LEU A 150 -7.09 6.95 2.21
CA LEU A 150 -8.16 6.09 1.71
C LEU A 150 -9.34 6.16 2.67
#